data_AF-F2SRP7-F1
#
_entry.id   AF-F2SRP7-F1
#
_cell.length_a   1.000
_cell.length_b   1.000
_cell.length_c   1.000
_cell.angle_alpha   90.00
_cell.angle_beta   90.00
_cell.angle_gamma   90.00
#
_symmetry.space_group_name_H-M   'P 1'
#
loop_
_entity.id
_entity.type
_entity.pdbx_description
1 polymer ?
#
loop_
_entity_poly.entity_id
_entity_poly.type
_entity_poly.pdbx_seq_one_letter_code
_entity_poly.pdbx_strand_id
1 'polypeptide(L)'
;MAERYIPEHRRTQFKAKGTFKQDELRRRREEQQVEIRKQKREENLAKRRGIGAGIGASDGGMLADSDDEAGPIETELDAELPEMVKGVFSDQIELQIQSTTKFRKLLSKERNPPIERVIETGVVSRFVDLKPPGP
;
A
#
# COMPACT_ATOMS: atom_id res chain seq x y z
N MET A 1 -51.90 45.59 6.19
CA MET A 1 -50.43 45.59 6.00
C MET A 1 -50.16 45.10 4.58
N ALA A 2 -49.66 45.96 3.70
CA ALA A 2 -49.35 45.57 2.33
C ALA A 2 -48.09 44.70 2.31
N GLU A 3 -48.19 43.47 1.80
CA GLU A 3 -47.02 42.64 1.52
C GLU A 3 -46.18 43.34 0.45
N ARG A 4 -45.02 43.86 0.84
CA ARG A 4 -44.06 44.42 -0.12
C ARG A 4 -43.56 43.28 -1.00
N TYR A 5 -43.94 43.29 -2.27
CA TYR A 5 -43.43 42.37 -3.28
C TYR A 5 -41.91 42.54 -3.39
N ILE A 6 -41.17 41.49 -3.01
CA ILE A 6 -39.71 41.44 -3.14
C ILE A 6 -39.39 40.61 -4.39
N PRO A 7 -38.69 41.17 -5.38
CA PRO A 7 -38.29 40.43 -6.57
C PRO A 7 -37.44 39.19 -6.24
N GLU A 8 -37.75 38.05 -6.87
CA GLU A 8 -37.12 36.73 -6.63
C GLU A 8 -35.59 36.75 -6.77
N HIS A 9 -35.05 37.51 -7.71
CA HIS A 9 -33.59 37.67 -7.87
C HIS A 9 -32.93 38.33 -6.65
N ARG A 10 -33.63 39.25 -5.98
CA ARG A 10 -33.15 39.94 -4.78
C ARG A 10 -33.25 39.04 -3.55
N ARG A 11 -34.26 38.16 -3.51
CA ARG A 11 -34.49 37.20 -2.44
C ARG A 11 -33.48 36.04 -2.47
N THR A 12 -33.07 35.61 -3.66
CA THR A 12 -32.10 34.52 -3.87
C THR A 12 -30.64 34.94 -3.69
N GLN A 13 -30.32 36.22 -3.88
CA GLN A 13 -28.95 36.77 -3.74
C GLN A 13 -28.64 37.33 -2.34
N PHE A 14 -29.65 37.54 -1.49
CA PHE A 14 -29.44 38.05 -0.14
C PHE A 14 -28.70 37.04 0.76
N LYS A 15 -27.61 37.49 1.40
CA LYS A 15 -26.75 36.69 2.30
C LYS A 15 -26.13 35.43 1.67
N ALA A 16 -25.95 35.38 0.35
CA ALA A 16 -25.39 34.22 -0.35
C ALA A 16 -26.07 32.88 0.03
N LYS A 17 -27.33 32.92 0.50
CA LYS A 17 -28.02 31.77 1.10
C LYS A 17 -28.34 30.67 0.09
N GLY A 18 -28.05 30.91 -1.19
CA GLY A 18 -28.17 29.99 -2.32
C GLY A 18 -26.88 29.80 -3.14
N THR A 19 -25.71 30.26 -2.67
CA THR A 19 -24.44 30.03 -3.41
C THR A 19 -23.94 28.59 -3.33
N PHE A 20 -24.46 27.80 -2.40
CA PHE A 20 -24.22 26.36 -2.34
C PHE A 20 -25.54 25.67 -2.04
N LYS A 21 -26.35 25.47 -3.08
CA LYS A 21 -27.53 24.60 -2.96
C LYS A 21 -27.02 23.22 -2.49
N GLN A 22 -27.76 22.54 -1.63
CA GLN A 22 -27.38 21.19 -1.17
C GLN A 22 -27.09 20.25 -2.35
N ASP A 23 -27.84 20.41 -3.45
CA ASP A 23 -27.61 19.70 -4.71
C ASP A 23 -26.27 20.02 -5.37
N GLU A 24 -25.80 21.26 -5.27
CA GLU A 24 -24.51 21.69 -5.81
C GLU A 24 -23.33 21.15 -5.00
N LEU A 25 -23.47 21.08 -3.67
CA LEU A 25 -22.49 20.42 -2.79
C LEU A 25 -22.43 18.91 -3.02
N ARG A 26 -23.59 18.29 -3.25
CA ARG A 26 -23.68 16.87 -3.59
C ARG A 26 -23.04 16.59 -4.95
N ARG A 27 -23.40 17.37 -5.97
CA ARG A 27 -22.82 17.29 -7.31
C ARG A 27 -21.30 17.49 -7.28
N ARG A 28 -20.80 18.49 -6.53
CA ARG A 28 -19.36 18.74 -6.38
C ARG A 28 -18.63 17.56 -5.74
N ARG A 29 -19.21 16.90 -4.73
CA ARG A 29 -18.63 15.68 -4.13
C ARG A 29 -18.57 14.52 -5.12
N GLU A 30 -19.63 14.33 -5.90
CA GLU A 30 -19.71 13.28 -6.91
C GLU A 30 -18.68 13.53 -8.04
N GLU A 31 -18.60 14.76 -8.55
CA GLU A 31 -17.64 15.18 -9.58
C GLU A 31 -16.19 15.02 -9.09
N GLN A 32 -15.86 15.50 -7.88
CA GLN A 32 -14.52 15.35 -7.30
C GLN A 32 -14.13 13.88 -7.11
N GLN A 33 -15.06 13.04 -6.65
CA GLN A 33 -14.77 11.61 -6.48
C GLN A 33 -14.50 10.92 -7.82
N VAL A 34 -15.26 11.25 -8.86
CA VAL A 34 -15.07 10.71 -10.20
C VAL A 34 -13.73 11.20 -10.79
N GLU A 35 -13.39 12.47 -10.59
CA GLU A 35 -12.12 13.05 -11.02
C GLU A 35 -10.92 12.36 -10.35
N ILE A 36 -10.97 12.16 -9.02
CA ILE A 36 -9.93 11.42 -8.29
C ILE A 36 -9.78 9.99 -8.82
N ARG A 37 -10.90 9.29 -9.08
CA ARG A 37 -10.86 7.92 -9.64
C ARG A 37 -10.29 7.91 -11.05
N LYS A 38 -10.64 8.89 -11.89
CA LYS A 38 -10.13 9.02 -13.26
C LYS A 38 -8.64 9.33 -13.25
N GLN A 39 -8.20 10.30 -12.42
CA GLN A 39 -6.79 10.68 -12.27
C GLN A 39 -5.97 9.49 -11.77
N LYS A 40 -6.44 8.75 -10.76
CA LYS A 40 -5.76 7.54 -10.27
C LYS A 40 -5.68 6.46 -11.36
N ARG A 41 -6.73 6.29 -12.17
CA ARG A 41 -6.70 5.35 -13.31
C ARG A 41 -5.70 5.80 -14.39
N GLU A 42 -5.68 7.09 -14.70
CA GLU A 42 -4.79 7.69 -15.70
C GLU A 42 -3.32 7.63 -15.25
N GLU A 43 -3.03 7.91 -13.98
CA GLU A 43 -1.70 7.77 -13.38
C GLU A 43 -1.21 6.32 -13.46
N ASN A 44 -2.06 5.35 -13.10
CA ASN A 44 -1.71 3.92 -13.23
C ASN A 44 -1.46 3.52 -14.70
N LEU A 45 -2.24 4.06 -15.64
CA LEU A 45 -2.05 3.79 -17.06
C LEU A 45 -0.78 4.45 -17.62
N ALA A 46 -0.46 5.67 -17.16
CA ALA A 46 0.74 6.41 -17.52
C ALA A 46 2.00 5.70 -17.00
N LYS A 47 2.00 5.23 -15.74
CA LYS A 47 3.09 4.41 -15.17
C LYS A 47 3.37 3.17 -16.03
N ARG A 48 2.32 2.44 -16.43
CA ARG A 48 2.44 1.26 -17.32
C ARG A 48 2.98 1.61 -18.71
N ARG A 49 2.64 2.78 -19.26
CA ARG A 49 3.13 3.24 -20.57
C ARG A 49 4.57 3.76 -20.51
N GLY A 50 4.98 4.37 -19.41
CA GLY A 50 6.35 4.87 -19.18
C GLY A 50 7.38 3.73 -19.10
N ILE A 51 6.99 2.57 -18.57
CA ILE A 51 7.86 1.40 -18.46
C ILE A 51 7.99 0.66 -19.81
N GLY A 52 6.97 0.72 -20.67
CA GLY A 52 6.97 0.03 -21.97
C GLY A 52 7.78 0.70 -23.09
N ALA A 53 8.24 1.95 -22.91
CA ALA A 53 8.86 2.74 -23.97
C ALA A 53 10.36 3.05 -23.76
N GLY A 54 10.96 2.58 -22.67
CA GLY A 54 12.32 2.98 -22.27
C GLY A 54 13.20 1.83 -21.79
N ILE A 55 13.22 0.69 -22.49
CA ILE A 55 14.29 -0.31 -22.29
C ILE A 55 15.33 -0.10 -23.40
N GLY A 56 16.28 0.78 -23.09
CA GLY A 56 17.43 1.07 -23.91
C GLY A 56 18.48 1.83 -23.09
N ALA A 57 19.46 1.07 -22.60
CA ALA A 57 20.78 1.50 -22.12
C ALA A 57 20.99 1.89 -20.64
N SER A 58 21.93 1.14 -20.06
CA SER A 58 23.05 1.54 -19.19
C SER A 58 22.80 1.98 -17.75
N ASP A 59 23.34 1.13 -16.86
CA ASP A 59 24.40 1.43 -15.88
C ASP A 59 24.14 2.39 -14.70
N GLY A 60 24.71 2.01 -13.56
CA GLY A 60 25.08 2.95 -12.50
C GLY A 60 23.99 3.24 -11.46
N GLY A 61 24.14 2.62 -10.29
CA GLY A 61 23.16 2.66 -9.21
C GLY A 61 22.84 4.05 -8.68
N MET A 62 21.58 4.22 -8.27
CA MET A 62 21.15 5.18 -7.28
C MET A 62 19.95 4.58 -6.55
N LEU A 63 20.05 4.58 -5.22
CA LEU A 63 19.04 4.14 -4.28
C LEU A 63 17.75 4.95 -4.51
N ALA A 64 16.77 4.33 -5.17
CA ALA A 64 15.43 4.88 -5.29
C ALA A 64 14.48 3.94 -4.55
N ASP A 65 14.13 4.40 -3.35
CA ASP A 65 13.00 3.98 -2.52
C ASP A 65 11.70 3.97 -3.35
N SER A 66 11.48 2.88 -4.10
CA SER A 66 10.32 2.68 -4.97
C SER A 66 9.80 1.26 -4.77
N ASP A 67 9.16 1.07 -3.61
CA ASP A 67 8.49 -0.15 -3.14
C ASP A 67 7.13 -0.39 -3.85
N ASP A 68 7.13 -0.43 -5.18
CA ASP A 68 5.98 -0.83 -6.02
C ASP A 68 6.37 -1.83 -7.12
N GLU A 69 7.39 -2.65 -6.86
CA GLU A 69 7.80 -3.76 -7.72
C GLU A 69 7.62 -5.07 -6.95
N ALA A 70 6.41 -5.63 -7.01
CA ALA A 70 6.11 -6.98 -6.50
C ALA A 70 6.77 -8.11 -7.34
N GLY A 71 7.46 -7.77 -8.44
CA GLY A 71 8.09 -8.74 -9.34
C GLY A 71 9.46 -9.25 -8.90
N PRO A 72 10.43 -8.39 -8.50
CA PRO A 72 11.80 -8.83 -8.13
C PRO A 72 11.89 -9.42 -6.72
N ILE A 73 11.02 -8.98 -5.80
CA ILE A 73 11.10 -9.33 -4.38
C ILE A 73 10.67 -10.78 -4.13
N GLU A 74 9.69 -11.31 -4.87
CA GLU A 74 9.25 -12.70 -4.72
C GLU A 74 10.34 -13.69 -5.13
N THR A 75 11.07 -13.42 -6.22
CA THR A 75 12.19 -14.25 -6.66
C THR A 75 13.36 -14.29 -5.68
N GLU A 76 13.65 -13.18 -5.01
CA GLU A 76 14.70 -13.11 -4.00
C GLU A 76 14.28 -13.84 -2.71
N LEU A 77 13.00 -13.71 -2.33
CA LEU A 77 12.41 -14.44 -1.20
C LEU A 77 12.42 -15.95 -1.41
N ASP A 78 12.13 -16.42 -2.62
CA ASP A 78 12.15 -17.85 -2.95
C ASP A 78 13.56 -18.45 -2.86
N ALA A 79 14.60 -17.64 -3.10
CA ALA A 79 15.99 -18.06 -2.92
C ALA A 79 16.43 -18.04 -1.44
N GLU A 80 15.99 -17.04 -0.66
CA GLU A 80 16.43 -16.85 0.73
C GLU A 80 15.67 -17.75 1.73
N LEU A 81 14.39 -18.02 1.49
CA LEU A 81 13.53 -18.81 2.39
C LEU A 81 14.13 -20.19 2.76
N PRO A 82 14.61 -21.01 1.80
CA PRO A 82 15.22 -22.31 2.12
C PRO A 82 16.44 -22.21 3.05
N GLU A 83 17.25 -21.15 2.92
CA GLU A 83 18.42 -20.94 3.78
C GLU A 83 18.01 -20.53 5.20
N MET A 84 17.01 -19.63 5.31
CA MET A 84 16.44 -19.24 6.60
C MET A 84 15.84 -20.43 7.33
N VAL A 85 15.11 -21.30 6.64
CA VAL A 85 14.56 -22.54 7.19
C VAL A 85 15.70 -23.41 7.74
N LYS A 86 16.74 -23.67 6.94
CA LYS A 86 17.90 -24.46 7.39
C LYS A 86 18.55 -23.89 8.65
N GLY A 87 18.70 -22.56 8.74
CA GLY A 87 19.30 -21.93 9.91
C GLY A 87 18.45 -22.04 11.18
N VAL A 88 17.11 -21.92 11.06
CA VAL A 88 16.17 -22.12 12.17
C VAL A 88 16.20 -23.55 12.72
N PHE A 89 16.37 -24.54 11.84
CA PHE A 89 16.47 -25.95 12.22
C PHE A 89 17.89 -26.42 12.57
N SER A 90 18.92 -25.59 12.38
CA SER A 90 20.30 -25.94 12.74
C SER A 90 20.49 -26.05 14.25
N ASP A 91 21.55 -26.72 14.69
CA ASP A 91 21.94 -26.79 16.12
C ASP A 91 22.79 -25.58 16.57
N GLN A 92 23.16 -24.69 15.65
CA GLN A 92 24.00 -23.53 15.95
C GLN A 92 23.14 -22.35 16.38
N ILE A 93 23.30 -21.91 17.63
CA ILE A 93 22.51 -20.81 18.21
C ILE A 93 22.61 -19.52 17.38
N GLU A 94 23.79 -19.21 16.84
CA GLU A 94 24.03 -18.03 16.01
C GLU A 94 23.19 -18.07 14.73
N LEU A 95 23.13 -19.21 14.04
CA LEU A 95 22.33 -19.39 12.83
C LEU A 95 20.83 -19.34 13.12
N GLN A 96 20.40 -19.89 14.27
CA GLN A 96 19.01 -19.80 14.72
C GLN A 96 18.60 -18.36 14.97
N ILE A 97 19.42 -17.57 15.68
CA ILE A 97 19.14 -16.15 15.97
C ILE A 97 19.10 -15.33 14.69
N GLN A 98 20.08 -15.50 13.80
CA GLN A 98 20.14 -14.78 12.53
C GLN A 98 18.91 -15.09 11.67
N SER A 99 18.57 -16.38 11.51
CA SER A 99 17.44 -16.80 10.67
C SER A 99 16.10 -16.38 11.26
N THR A 100 15.91 -16.51 12.58
CA THR A 100 14.70 -16.05 13.27
C THR A 100 14.55 -14.53 13.18
N THR A 101 15.67 -13.78 13.25
CA THR A 101 15.66 -12.32 13.05
C THR A 101 15.23 -11.94 11.65
N LYS A 102 15.68 -12.67 10.62
CA LYS A 102 15.24 -12.49 9.23
C LYS A 102 13.73 -12.75 9.10
N PHE A 103 13.22 -13.85 9.66
CA PHE A 103 11.78 -14.14 9.67
C PHE A 103 10.98 -13.03 10.36
N ARG A 104 11.45 -12.53 11.51
CA ARG A 104 10.79 -11.40 12.20
C ARG A 104 10.72 -10.16 11.31
N LYS A 105 11.83 -9.77 10.67
CA LYS A 105 11.88 -8.61 9.76
C LYS A 105 10.94 -8.81 8.57
N LEU A 106 10.96 -9.99 7.97
CA LEU A 106 10.12 -10.35 6.83
C LEU A 106 8.62 -10.23 7.15
N LEU A 107 8.21 -10.74 8.31
CA LEU A 107 6.80 -10.75 8.74
C LEU A 107 6.35 -9.41 9.35
N SER A 108 7.28 -8.52 9.69
CA SER A 108 6.98 -7.18 10.22
C SER A 108 6.83 -6.12 9.12
N LYS A 109 6.87 -6.51 7.83
CA LYS A 109 6.61 -5.59 6.72
C LYS A 109 5.17 -5.09 6.75
N GLU A 110 4.97 -3.80 6.51
CA GLU A 110 3.65 -3.15 6.59
C GLU A 110 2.67 -3.61 5.51
N ARG A 111 3.18 -4.02 4.34
CA ARG A 111 2.35 -4.45 3.21
C ARG A 111 2.67 -5.88 2.81
N ASN A 112 1.60 -6.67 2.71
CA ASN A 112 1.60 -8.03 2.17
C ASN A 112 2.78 -8.91 2.65
N PRO A 113 2.98 -9.10 3.98
CA PRO A 113 3.97 -10.04 4.46
C PRO A 113 3.65 -11.45 3.94
N PRO A 114 4.66 -12.27 3.56
CA PRO A 114 4.44 -13.58 2.94
C PRO A 114 4.10 -14.65 3.99
N ILE A 115 2.99 -14.45 4.71
CA ILE A 115 2.57 -15.28 5.85
C ILE A 115 2.33 -16.73 5.41
N GLU A 116 1.60 -16.94 4.33
CA GLU A 116 1.27 -18.28 3.83
C GLU A 116 2.52 -19.08 3.46
N ARG A 117 3.43 -18.46 2.70
CA ARG A 117 4.71 -19.09 2.33
C ARG A 117 5.53 -19.48 3.56
N VAL A 118 5.58 -18.63 4.59
CA VAL A 118 6.28 -18.96 5.84
C VAL A 118 5.62 -20.14 6.55
N ILE A 119 4.29 -20.21 6.59
CA ILE A 119 3.56 -21.34 7.19
C ILE A 119 3.87 -22.64 6.44
N GLU A 120 3.87 -22.61 5.10
CA GLU A 120 4.17 -23.77 4.25
C GLU A 120 5.56 -24.36 4.51
N THR A 121 6.54 -23.54 4.92
CA THR A 121 7.88 -24.05 5.29
C THR A 121 7.91 -24.85 6.59
N GLY A 122 6.84 -24.84 7.40
CA GLY A 122 6.74 -25.62 8.64
C GLY A 122 7.55 -25.07 9.81
N VAL A 123 8.10 -23.86 9.73
CA VAL A 123 8.94 -23.25 10.80
C VAL A 123 8.16 -22.85 12.06
N VAL A 124 6.81 -22.83 12.00
CA VAL A 124 5.95 -22.36 13.09
C VAL A 124 6.13 -23.19 14.37
N SER A 125 6.19 -24.52 14.26
CA SER A 125 6.42 -25.41 15.42
C SER A 125 7.75 -25.10 16.08
N ARG A 126 8.80 -24.90 15.27
CA ARG A 126 10.14 -24.57 15.77
C ARG A 126 10.19 -23.21 16.47
N PHE A 127 9.44 -22.21 16.02
CA PHE A 127 9.37 -20.92 16.73
C PHE A 127 8.71 -21.03 18.10
N VAL A 128 7.74 -21.94 18.26
CA VAL A 128 7.14 -22.22 19.57
C VAL A 128 8.17 -22.82 20.51
N ASP A 129 8.99 -23.76 20.04
CA ASP A 129 10.05 -24.38 20.84
C ASP A 129 11.14 -23.38 21.26
N LEU A 130 11.46 -22.41 20.40
CA LEU A 130 12.44 -21.35 20.69
C LEU A 130 11.91 -20.33 21.71
N LYS A 131 10.59 -20.27 21.94
CA LYS A 131 10.01 -19.36 22.92
C LYS A 131 10.37 -19.86 24.32
N PRO A 132 10.87 -18.99 25.21
CA PRO A 132 11.10 -19.38 26.60
C PRO A 132 9.77 -19.85 27.24
N PRO A 133 9.83 -20.86 28.13
CA PRO A 133 8.67 -21.28 28.90
C PRO A 133 8.08 -20.08 29.63
N GLY A 134 6.76 -19.97 29.60
CA GLY A 134 6.06 -18.89 30.28
C GLY A 134 6.31 -18.92 31.80
N PRO A 135 6.11 -17.78 32.48
CA PRO A 135 6.11 -17.75 33.94
C PRO A 135 4.99 -18.60 34.53
#